data_AF-A0A9D8GLR0-F1
#
_entry.id   AF-A0A9D8GLR0-F1
#
_cell.length_a   1.000
_cell.length_b   1.000
_cell.length_c   1.000
_cell.angle_alpha   90.00
_cell.angle_beta   90.00
_cell.angle_gamma   90.00
#
_symmetry.space_group_name_H-M   'P 1'
#
loop_
_entity.id
_entity.type
_entity.pdbx_description
1 polymer ?
#
loop_
_entity_poly.entity_id
_entity_poly.type
_entity_poly.pdbx_seq_one_letter_code
_entity_poly.pdbx_strand_id
1 'polypeptide(L)'
;MNSLFGRPLSVLNVGLASFADAIEKRGGAATRLDWAPPANGERRACEALARLVGHPGIDAANAQAVERYLVAQPKLAGIGAAGEVVPGLGERMILHAGPPIEWRRMCGPMRGAIVGAILYEGWAADEKHAQAMADSGDIAFEPCHHHAAVGPMAGILSPSMPVWMVENTAHGNRAFSTLNEGLGKVLRFGANSPEVIARLRWMEKTLAPTLRAGLEHLKDLELKPLMAQALHMGDEVHNRNTAASSLFIKRLVPALLKSAAPPADIAAAIEFIAGNDHFFLNISMAVCKSMLDAAHGMAG
;
A
#
# COMPACT_ATOMS: atom_id res chain seq x y z
N MET A 1 29.60 -46.68 -6.92
CA MET A 1 28.42 -46.99 -7.75
C MET A 1 27.24 -46.20 -7.21
N ASN A 2 26.47 -45.55 -8.09
CA ASN A 2 25.38 -44.66 -7.68
C ASN A 2 24.24 -45.49 -7.06
N SER A 3 23.89 -45.23 -5.80
CA SER A 3 22.88 -46.01 -5.05
C SER A 3 21.43 -45.74 -5.47
N LEU A 4 21.24 -44.87 -6.47
CA LEU A 4 19.94 -44.41 -6.95
C LEU A 4 19.01 -45.56 -7.38
N PHE A 5 19.56 -46.61 -8.01
CA PHE A 5 18.79 -47.78 -8.46
C PHE A 5 18.81 -48.95 -7.47
N GLY A 6 19.43 -48.77 -6.30
CA GLY A 6 19.48 -49.78 -5.23
C GLY A 6 18.36 -49.65 -4.20
N ARG A 7 17.43 -48.72 -4.40
CA ARG A 7 16.31 -48.43 -3.49
C ARG A 7 15.01 -48.19 -4.28
N PRO A 8 13.84 -48.31 -3.64
CA PRO A 8 12.57 -47.93 -4.26
C PRO A 8 12.61 -46.50 -4.81
N LEU A 9 12.20 -46.33 -6.07
CA LEU A 9 12.15 -45.02 -6.72
C LEU A 9 10.83 -44.32 -6.37
N SER A 10 10.93 -43.05 -6.01
CA SER A 10 9.78 -42.14 -5.96
C SER A 10 9.77 -41.34 -7.26
N VAL A 11 8.79 -41.59 -8.12
CA VAL A 11 8.71 -40.95 -9.45
C VAL A 11 7.63 -39.88 -9.45
N LEU A 12 7.93 -38.70 -9.96
CA LEU A 12 6.96 -37.63 -10.19
C LEU A 12 6.75 -37.48 -11.70
N ASN A 13 5.54 -37.77 -12.18
CA ASN A 13 5.18 -37.74 -13.58
C ASN A 13 4.58 -36.38 -13.95
N VAL A 14 5.20 -35.69 -14.92
CA VAL A 14 4.71 -34.44 -15.49
C VAL A 14 4.42 -34.65 -16.96
N GLY A 15 3.26 -34.21 -17.44
CA GLY A 15 2.84 -34.38 -18.84
C GLY A 15 1.93 -35.59 -19.03
N LEU A 16 2.26 -36.48 -19.97
CA LEU A 16 1.36 -37.58 -20.36
C LEU A 16 1.14 -38.57 -19.21
N ALA A 17 -0.12 -38.87 -18.91
CA ALA A 17 -0.50 -39.85 -17.88
C ALA A 17 0.01 -41.27 -18.17
N SER A 18 0.21 -41.61 -19.45
CA SER A 18 0.65 -42.94 -19.89
C SER A 18 2.03 -43.35 -19.36
N PHE A 19 2.89 -42.39 -19.01
CA PHE A 19 4.19 -42.68 -18.40
C PHE A 19 4.05 -43.13 -16.95
N ALA A 20 3.14 -42.53 -16.17
CA ALA A 20 2.81 -43.01 -14.83
C ALA A 20 2.17 -44.40 -14.88
N ASP A 21 1.22 -44.63 -15.82
CA ASP A 21 0.58 -45.94 -16.00
C ASP A 21 1.61 -47.04 -16.27
N ALA A 22 2.65 -46.76 -17.07
CA ALA A 22 3.70 -47.72 -17.38
C ALA A 22 4.54 -48.11 -16.15
N ILE A 23 4.82 -47.14 -15.27
CA ILE A 23 5.58 -47.35 -14.03
C ILE A 23 4.77 -48.18 -13.03
N GLU A 24 3.51 -47.81 -12.82
CA GLU A 24 2.59 -48.49 -11.90
C GLU A 24 2.34 -49.94 -12.34
N LYS A 25 2.17 -50.19 -13.65
CA LYS A 25 2.03 -51.56 -14.21
C LYS A 25 3.25 -52.46 -13.98
N ARG A 26 4.43 -51.89 -13.74
CA ARG A 26 5.67 -52.63 -13.44
C ARG A 26 5.97 -52.70 -11.95
N GLY A 27 5.02 -52.29 -11.09
CA GLY A 27 5.15 -52.35 -9.64
C GLY A 27 5.91 -51.17 -9.04
N GLY A 28 6.19 -50.12 -9.81
CA GLY A 28 6.76 -48.86 -9.31
C GLY A 28 5.69 -47.90 -8.79
N ALA A 29 6.09 -46.89 -8.01
CA ALA A 29 5.20 -45.84 -7.54
C ALA A 29 5.44 -44.54 -8.32
N ALA A 30 4.37 -43.92 -8.82
CA ALA A 30 4.42 -42.62 -9.49
C ALA A 30 3.37 -41.66 -8.92
N THR A 31 3.77 -40.42 -8.66
CA THR A 31 2.86 -39.31 -8.35
C THR A 31 2.61 -38.52 -9.62
N ARG A 32 1.35 -38.43 -10.03
CA ARG A 32 0.94 -37.67 -11.21
C ARG A 32 0.80 -36.20 -10.83
N LEU A 33 1.59 -35.34 -11.45
CA LEU A 33 1.40 -33.91 -11.37
C LEU A 33 0.35 -33.51 -12.39
N ASP A 34 -0.75 -32.92 -11.93
CA ASP A 34 -1.73 -32.29 -12.81
C ASP A 34 -1.12 -31.02 -13.40
N TRP A 35 -0.51 -31.17 -14.57
CA TRP A 35 0.21 -30.12 -15.27
C TRP A 35 -0.40 -29.90 -16.65
N ALA A 36 -0.67 -28.64 -16.96
CA ALA A 36 -1.09 -28.20 -18.27
C ALA A 36 -0.22 -27.00 -18.72
N PRO A 37 0.01 -26.83 -20.03
CA PRO A 37 0.64 -25.63 -20.54
C PRO A 37 -0.20 -24.38 -20.19
N PRO A 38 0.43 -23.24 -19.90
CA PRO A 38 -0.28 -21.99 -19.60
C PRO A 38 -1.32 -21.62 -20.66
N ALA A 39 -2.34 -20.87 -20.24
CA ALA A 39 -3.46 -20.49 -21.10
C ALA A 39 -4.18 -21.69 -21.76
N ASN A 40 -4.22 -22.83 -21.08
CA ASN A 40 -4.85 -24.07 -21.56
C ASN A 40 -4.31 -24.54 -22.93
N GLY A 41 -3.02 -24.28 -23.20
CA GLY A 41 -2.39 -24.67 -24.47
C GLY A 41 -2.75 -23.78 -25.66
N GLU A 42 -3.30 -22.57 -25.42
CA GLU A 42 -3.52 -21.59 -26.49
C GLU A 42 -2.18 -21.29 -27.17
N ARG A 43 -2.13 -21.57 -28.48
CA ARG A 43 -0.88 -21.62 -29.24
C ARG A 43 -0.11 -20.31 -29.17
N ARG A 44 -0.78 -19.16 -29.33
CA ARG A 44 -0.10 -17.86 -29.33
C ARG A 44 0.48 -17.53 -27.97
N ALA A 45 -0.25 -17.79 -26.89
CA ALA A 45 0.21 -17.60 -25.52
C ALA A 45 1.40 -18.52 -25.20
N CYS A 46 1.35 -19.78 -25.62
CA CYS A 46 2.47 -20.72 -25.45
C CYS A 46 3.71 -20.30 -26.27
N GLU A 47 3.54 -19.87 -27.52
CA GLU A 47 4.64 -19.37 -28.35
C GLU A 47 5.24 -18.07 -27.78
N ALA A 48 4.40 -17.16 -27.30
CA ALA A 48 4.86 -15.95 -26.61
C ALA A 48 5.66 -16.30 -25.36
N LEU A 49 5.10 -17.15 -24.49
CA LEU A 49 5.79 -17.59 -23.27
C LEU A 49 7.12 -18.27 -23.59
N ALA A 50 7.17 -19.17 -24.58
CA ALA A 50 8.40 -19.86 -24.97
C ALA A 50 9.50 -18.89 -25.45
N ARG A 51 9.13 -17.73 -26.01
CA ARG A 51 10.09 -16.68 -26.39
C ARG A 51 10.56 -15.83 -25.21
N LEU A 52 9.74 -15.70 -24.17
CA LEU A 52 10.01 -14.86 -23.00
C LEU A 52 10.73 -15.63 -21.87
N VAL A 53 10.47 -16.94 -21.73
CA VAL A 53 11.10 -17.78 -20.71
C VAL A 53 12.60 -17.87 -20.94
N GLY A 54 13.38 -17.44 -19.94
CA GLY A 54 14.85 -17.41 -20.01
C GLY A 54 15.38 -16.41 -21.03
N HIS A 55 14.59 -15.41 -21.42
CA HIS A 55 15.05 -14.36 -22.32
C HIS A 55 16.07 -13.49 -21.57
N PRO A 56 17.34 -13.41 -22.03
CA PRO A 56 18.41 -12.74 -21.27
C PRO A 56 18.11 -11.27 -20.95
N GLY A 57 17.41 -10.57 -21.83
CA GLY A 57 16.99 -9.18 -21.59
C GLY A 57 15.95 -9.04 -20.47
N ILE A 58 15.03 -10.01 -20.37
CA ILE A 58 14.01 -10.02 -19.31
C ILE A 58 14.66 -10.40 -17.98
N ASP A 59 15.53 -11.40 -17.98
CA ASP A 59 16.25 -11.82 -16.78
C ASP A 59 17.14 -10.70 -16.23
N ALA A 60 17.83 -9.97 -17.11
CA ALA A 60 18.62 -8.80 -16.73
C ALA A 60 17.75 -7.66 -16.16
N ALA A 61 16.62 -7.35 -16.81
CA ALA A 61 15.70 -6.32 -16.32
C ALA A 61 15.06 -6.70 -14.98
N ASN A 62 14.68 -7.97 -14.81
CA ASN A 62 14.15 -8.51 -13.55
C ASN A 62 15.19 -8.42 -12.42
N ALA A 63 16.44 -8.81 -12.69
CA ALA A 63 17.52 -8.71 -11.72
C ALA A 63 17.71 -7.26 -11.25
N GLN A 64 17.72 -6.31 -12.19
CA GLN A 64 17.82 -4.88 -11.87
C GLN A 64 16.61 -4.36 -11.08
N ALA A 65 15.39 -4.75 -11.45
CA ALA A 65 14.18 -4.34 -10.75
C ALA A 65 14.17 -4.85 -9.29
N VAL A 66 14.53 -6.12 -9.09
CA VAL A 66 14.64 -6.73 -7.76
C VAL A 66 15.76 -6.07 -6.95
N GLU A 67 16.92 -5.79 -7.55
CA GLU A 67 18.01 -5.10 -6.88
C GLU A 67 17.55 -3.72 -6.38
N ARG A 68 16.92 -2.89 -7.23
CA ARG A 68 16.40 -1.57 -6.84
C ARG A 68 15.39 -1.64 -5.70
N TYR A 69 14.49 -2.61 -5.74
CA TYR A 69 13.54 -2.86 -4.64
C TYR A 69 14.27 -3.22 -3.33
N LEU A 70 15.26 -4.12 -3.41
CA LEU A 70 15.99 -4.61 -2.23
C LEU A 70 16.89 -3.53 -1.60
N VAL A 71 17.58 -2.71 -2.40
CA VAL A 71 18.48 -1.66 -1.91
C VAL A 71 17.74 -0.40 -1.46
N ALA A 72 16.45 -0.26 -1.75
CA ALA A 72 15.65 0.89 -1.32
C ALA A 72 15.74 1.13 0.20
N GLN A 73 15.84 2.41 0.58
CA GLN A 73 16.01 2.90 1.96
C GLN A 73 14.92 3.93 2.29
N PRO A 74 13.68 3.46 2.56
CA PRO A 74 12.55 4.31 2.88
C PRO A 74 12.69 4.88 4.30
N LYS A 75 12.69 6.20 4.39
CA LYS A 75 12.69 6.98 5.62
C LYS A 75 11.41 7.78 5.74
N LEU A 76 10.94 7.96 6.98
CA LEU A 76 9.84 8.88 7.24
C LEU A 76 10.34 10.32 7.12
N ALA A 77 9.92 11.02 6.08
CA ALA A 77 10.39 12.36 5.76
C ALA A 77 9.54 13.46 6.44
N GLY A 78 8.27 13.21 6.71
CA GLY A 78 7.40 14.19 7.35
C GLY A 78 5.92 13.96 7.13
N ILE A 79 5.15 15.01 7.40
CA ILE A 79 3.71 15.12 7.12
C ILE A 79 3.47 16.46 6.43
N GLY A 80 2.71 16.46 5.34
CA GLY A 80 2.29 17.66 4.62
C GLY A 80 0.81 17.62 4.25
N ALA A 81 0.25 18.77 3.87
CA ALA A 81 -1.06 18.81 3.23
C ALA A 81 -0.94 18.24 1.82
N ALA A 82 -1.85 17.37 1.41
CA ALA A 82 -1.74 16.65 0.15
C ALA A 82 -1.55 17.57 -1.06
N GLY A 83 -2.33 18.66 -1.14
CA GLY A 83 -2.26 19.63 -2.24
C GLY A 83 -0.93 20.38 -2.35
N GLU A 84 -0.12 20.38 -1.29
CA GLU A 84 1.20 21.03 -1.27
C GLU A 84 2.33 20.06 -1.65
N VAL A 85 2.18 18.77 -1.33
CA VAL A 85 3.30 17.80 -1.38
C VAL A 85 3.10 16.65 -2.36
N VAL A 86 1.86 16.32 -2.72
CA VAL A 86 1.56 15.21 -3.64
C VAL A 86 1.69 15.71 -5.09
N PRO A 87 2.57 15.12 -5.92
CA PRO A 87 2.86 15.63 -7.24
C PRO A 87 1.63 15.55 -8.16
N GLY A 88 1.31 16.66 -8.82
CA GLY A 88 0.22 16.73 -9.80
C GLY A 88 -1.19 16.70 -9.19
N LEU A 89 -1.34 16.77 -7.87
CA LEU A 89 -2.66 16.89 -7.24
C LEU A 89 -3.23 18.29 -7.47
N GLY A 90 -4.27 18.40 -8.30
CA GLY A 90 -4.94 19.67 -8.59
C GLY A 90 -5.85 20.15 -7.45
N GLU A 91 -6.24 21.43 -7.48
CA GLU A 91 -7.11 22.04 -6.47
C GLU A 91 -8.52 21.40 -6.39
N ARG A 92 -9.01 20.86 -7.51
CA ARG A 92 -10.32 20.19 -7.64
C ARG A 92 -10.14 18.74 -8.11
N MET A 93 -9.27 18.02 -7.42
CA MET A 93 -8.97 16.62 -7.69
C MET A 93 -9.07 15.80 -6.42
N ILE A 94 -9.68 14.62 -6.52
CA ILE A 94 -9.72 13.62 -5.46
C ILE A 94 -9.08 12.34 -5.98
N LEU A 95 -8.08 11.83 -5.25
CA LEU A 95 -7.46 10.56 -5.58
C LEU A 95 -8.22 9.40 -4.96
N HIS A 96 -8.12 8.21 -5.57
CA HIS A 96 -8.75 6.99 -5.07
C HIS A 96 -7.84 5.76 -5.19
N ALA A 97 -8.16 4.68 -4.46
CA ALA A 97 -7.49 3.40 -4.62
C ALA A 97 -7.85 2.70 -5.94
N GLY A 98 -6.98 1.80 -6.39
CA GLY A 98 -7.19 0.96 -7.57
C GLY A 98 -6.85 1.64 -8.91
N PRO A 99 -7.15 0.98 -10.04
CA PRO A 99 -6.90 1.52 -11.39
C PRO A 99 -7.92 2.61 -11.78
N PRO A 100 -7.71 3.32 -12.90
CA PRO A 100 -8.64 4.35 -13.37
C PRO A 100 -10.09 3.84 -13.43
N ILE A 101 -11.02 4.60 -12.84
CA ILE A 101 -12.44 4.26 -12.83
C ILE A 101 -13.29 5.52 -12.87
N GLU A 102 -14.29 5.52 -13.76
CA GLU A 102 -15.28 6.59 -13.86
C GLU A 102 -16.16 6.63 -12.60
N TRP A 103 -16.50 7.82 -12.11
CA TRP A 103 -17.39 8.05 -10.96
C TRP A 103 -18.64 7.15 -10.96
N ARG A 104 -19.36 7.11 -12.09
CA ARG A 104 -20.57 6.29 -12.31
C ARG A 104 -20.35 4.78 -12.17
N ARG A 105 -19.11 4.29 -12.15
CA ARG A 105 -18.74 2.88 -11.95
C ARG A 105 -18.13 2.61 -10.57
N MET A 106 -17.82 3.64 -9.80
CA MET A 106 -17.32 3.47 -8.43
C MET A 106 -18.38 2.79 -7.56
N CYS A 107 -17.93 1.95 -6.62
CA CYS A 107 -18.81 1.25 -5.68
C CYS A 107 -19.34 2.20 -4.59
N GLY A 108 -20.40 1.78 -3.90
CA GLY A 108 -21.06 2.58 -2.85
C GLY A 108 -20.10 3.17 -1.81
N PRO A 109 -19.23 2.37 -1.17
CA PRO A 109 -18.25 2.88 -0.20
C PRO A 109 -17.30 3.95 -0.77
N MET A 110 -16.81 3.76 -2.01
CA MET A 110 -15.95 4.75 -2.65
C MET A 110 -16.70 6.06 -2.94
N ARG A 111 -17.97 5.98 -3.38
CA ARG A 111 -18.81 7.16 -3.59
C ARG A 111 -19.09 7.91 -2.29
N GLY A 112 -19.44 7.18 -1.22
CA GLY A 112 -19.67 7.78 0.10
C GLY A 112 -18.43 8.50 0.62
N ALA A 113 -17.25 7.91 0.43
CA ALA A 113 -15.97 8.49 0.80
C ALA A 113 -15.64 9.76 -0.01
N ILE A 114 -15.92 9.77 -1.31
CA ILE A 114 -15.76 10.96 -2.15
C ILE A 114 -16.71 12.08 -1.71
N VAL A 115 -17.99 11.77 -1.47
CA VAL A 115 -18.95 12.74 -0.93
C VAL A 115 -18.44 13.32 0.39
N GLY A 116 -17.94 12.47 1.29
CA GLY A 116 -17.32 12.93 2.54
C GLY A 116 -16.09 13.80 2.33
N ALA A 117 -15.23 13.48 1.36
CA ALA A 117 -14.08 14.32 1.01
C ALA A 117 -14.50 15.69 0.45
N ILE A 118 -15.53 15.75 -0.40
CA ILE A 118 -16.07 17.02 -0.94
C ILE A 118 -16.61 17.90 0.20
N LEU A 119 -17.34 17.31 1.14
CA LEU A 119 -17.83 18.00 2.34
C LEU A 119 -16.69 18.43 3.25
N TYR A 120 -15.72 17.54 3.45
CA TYR A 120 -14.51 17.84 4.21
C TYR A 120 -13.78 19.02 3.60
N GLU A 121 -13.58 19.10 2.28
CA GLU A 121 -12.94 20.25 1.64
C GLU A 121 -13.79 21.53 1.63
N GLY A 122 -15.06 21.46 2.05
CA GLY A 122 -15.98 22.60 2.05
C GLY A 122 -16.43 23.00 0.64
N TRP A 123 -16.36 22.07 -0.31
CA TRP A 123 -16.72 22.31 -1.71
C TRP A 123 -18.22 22.30 -1.95
N ALA A 124 -18.97 21.61 -1.09
CA ALA A 124 -20.42 21.54 -1.13
C ALA A 124 -21.00 21.72 0.28
N ALA A 125 -22.25 22.19 0.36
CA ALA A 125 -22.91 22.46 1.63
C ALA A 125 -23.48 21.20 2.32
N ASP A 126 -23.85 20.18 1.54
CA ASP A 126 -24.47 18.95 2.02
C ASP A 126 -24.23 17.79 1.03
N GLU A 127 -24.60 16.57 1.44
CA GLU A 127 -24.39 15.35 0.65
C GLU A 127 -25.04 15.42 -0.74
N LYS A 128 -26.21 16.07 -0.87
CA LYS A 128 -26.91 16.18 -2.15
C LYS A 128 -26.12 17.06 -3.12
N HIS A 129 -25.62 18.19 -2.66
CA HIS A 129 -24.78 19.08 -3.46
C HIS A 129 -23.42 18.43 -3.77
N ALA A 130 -22.85 17.67 -2.83
CA ALA A 130 -21.60 16.94 -3.05
C ALA A 130 -21.74 15.85 -4.11
N GLN A 131 -22.84 15.09 -4.07
CA GLN A 131 -23.16 14.09 -5.09
C GLN A 131 -23.34 14.73 -6.46
N ALA A 132 -24.10 15.83 -6.54
CA ALA A 132 -24.29 16.57 -7.79
C ALA A 132 -22.97 17.12 -8.37
N MET A 133 -22.06 17.60 -7.51
CA MET A 133 -20.74 18.07 -7.92
C MET A 133 -19.83 16.94 -8.42
N ALA A 134 -19.90 15.75 -7.80
CA ALA A 134 -19.18 14.59 -8.30
C ALA A 134 -19.74 14.11 -9.66
N ASP A 135 -21.04 14.26 -9.88
CA ASP A 135 -21.72 13.91 -11.13
C ASP A 135 -21.52 14.93 -12.27
N SER A 136 -21.25 16.20 -11.96
CA SER A 136 -21.14 17.29 -12.96
C SER A 136 -19.84 17.23 -13.77
N GLY A 137 -18.80 16.57 -13.25
CA GLY A 137 -17.46 16.60 -13.83
C GLY A 137 -16.59 17.76 -13.33
N ASP A 138 -17.06 18.55 -12.35
CA ASP A 138 -16.28 19.65 -11.74
C ASP A 138 -15.12 19.16 -10.87
N ILE A 139 -15.08 17.86 -10.56
CA ILE A 139 -14.02 17.20 -9.79
C ILE A 139 -13.34 16.15 -10.65
N ALA A 140 -12.01 16.22 -10.74
CA ALA A 140 -11.20 15.17 -11.35
C ALA A 140 -11.01 14.00 -10.37
N PHE A 141 -11.14 12.78 -10.87
CA PHE A 141 -10.87 11.56 -10.11
C PHE A 141 -9.69 10.80 -10.73
N GLU A 142 -8.63 10.58 -9.95
CA GLU A 142 -7.45 9.85 -10.42
C GLU A 142 -6.97 8.78 -9.43
N PRO A 143 -6.37 7.68 -9.91
CA PRO A 143 -5.70 6.73 -9.04
C PRO A 143 -4.58 7.36 -8.22
N CYS A 144 -4.50 7.03 -6.93
CA CYS A 144 -3.36 7.40 -6.09
C CYS A 144 -2.02 7.01 -6.73
N HIS A 145 -1.97 5.85 -7.40
CA HIS A 145 -0.75 5.33 -8.01
C HIS A 145 -0.15 6.22 -9.11
N HIS A 146 -0.93 7.08 -9.75
CA HIS A 146 -0.46 8.04 -10.76
C HIS A 146 0.30 9.23 -10.12
N HIS A 147 0.04 9.51 -8.85
CA HIS A 147 0.56 10.68 -8.13
C HIS A 147 1.57 10.30 -7.04
N ALA A 148 2.28 9.18 -7.23
CA ALA A 148 3.18 8.60 -6.23
C ALA A 148 2.51 8.36 -4.85
N ALA A 149 1.19 8.26 -4.81
CA ALA A 149 0.43 8.05 -3.60
C ALA A 149 -0.13 6.62 -3.53
N VAL A 150 -0.59 6.24 -2.35
CA VAL A 150 -1.36 5.01 -2.12
C VAL A 150 -2.36 5.28 -0.99
N GLY A 151 -3.55 4.69 -1.07
CA GLY A 151 -4.59 4.86 -0.06
C GLY A 151 -5.22 3.51 0.32
N PRO A 152 -5.44 3.22 1.61
CA PRO A 152 -6.10 1.99 2.04
C PRO A 152 -7.60 2.01 1.72
N MET A 153 -8.17 0.83 1.43
CA MET A 153 -9.61 0.63 1.20
C MET A 153 -10.14 1.48 0.03
N ALA A 154 -11.08 2.41 0.25
CA ALA A 154 -11.49 3.35 -0.80
C ALA A 154 -10.34 4.26 -1.28
N GLY A 155 -9.34 4.47 -0.40
CA GLY A 155 -8.12 5.22 -0.69
C GLY A 155 -8.35 6.67 -1.07
N ILE A 156 -9.42 7.29 -0.55
CA ILE A 156 -9.76 8.68 -0.86
C ILE A 156 -8.74 9.63 -0.23
N LEU A 157 -8.23 10.54 -1.05
CA LEU A 157 -7.25 11.57 -0.68
C LEU A 157 -7.61 12.87 -1.40
N SER A 158 -7.85 13.93 -0.63
CA SER A 158 -8.19 15.27 -1.12
C SER A 158 -7.15 16.32 -0.67
N PRO A 159 -7.11 17.52 -1.28
CA PRO A 159 -5.99 18.46 -1.12
C PRO A 159 -5.66 18.87 0.31
N SER A 160 -6.65 19.07 1.19
CA SER A 160 -6.42 19.49 2.57
C SER A 160 -6.03 18.35 3.51
N MET A 161 -6.18 17.08 3.08
CA MET A 161 -5.87 15.95 3.93
C MET A 161 -4.37 15.87 4.25
N PRO A 162 -3.99 15.59 5.50
CA PRO A 162 -2.61 15.34 5.84
C PRO A 162 -2.15 13.98 5.29
N VAL A 163 -0.94 13.95 4.73
CA VAL A 163 -0.29 12.74 4.21
C VAL A 163 1.07 12.52 4.85
N TRP A 164 1.37 11.26 5.14
CA TRP A 164 2.73 10.79 5.38
C TRP A 164 3.56 10.97 4.12
N MET A 165 4.78 11.46 4.29
CA MET A 165 5.79 11.51 3.24
C MET A 165 6.88 10.50 3.55
N VAL A 166 7.05 9.52 2.67
CA VAL A 166 8.15 8.54 2.75
C VAL A 166 9.12 8.81 1.63
N GLU A 167 10.39 9.00 1.97
CA GLU A 167 11.47 9.22 1.00
C GLU A 167 12.34 7.97 0.91
N ASN A 168 12.50 7.43 -0.29
CA ASN A 168 13.48 6.40 -0.57
C ASN A 168 14.84 7.05 -0.85
N THR A 169 15.68 7.13 0.17
CA THR A 169 16.98 7.82 0.08
C THR A 169 17.98 7.18 -0.88
N ALA A 170 17.78 5.92 -1.27
CA ALA A 170 18.65 5.24 -2.24
C ALA A 170 18.43 5.73 -3.69
N HIS A 171 17.21 6.18 -4.02
CA HIS A 171 16.83 6.59 -5.38
C HIS A 171 16.19 7.98 -5.47
N GLY A 172 15.97 8.64 -4.33
CA GLY A 172 15.43 10.00 -4.23
C GLY A 172 13.92 10.13 -4.49
N ASN A 173 13.22 9.04 -4.80
CA ASN A 173 11.78 9.08 -5.02
C ASN A 173 11.00 9.14 -3.69
N ARG A 174 9.81 9.73 -3.74
CA ARG A 174 8.90 9.84 -2.59
C ARG A 174 7.60 9.09 -2.85
N ALA A 175 6.97 8.65 -1.77
CA ALA A 175 5.63 8.11 -1.78
C ALA A 175 4.77 8.70 -0.66
N PHE A 176 3.47 8.77 -0.90
CA PHE A 176 2.51 9.44 -0.01
C PHE A 176 1.36 8.51 0.38
N SER A 177 0.87 8.66 1.61
CA SER A 177 -0.37 8.02 2.05
C SER A 177 -1.05 8.90 3.09
N THR A 178 -2.38 8.94 3.11
CA THR A 178 -3.14 9.65 4.15
C THR A 178 -2.81 9.11 5.55
N LEU A 179 -3.16 9.85 6.60
CA LEU A 179 -3.11 9.33 7.98
C LEU A 179 -4.26 8.34 8.23
N ASN A 180 -4.06 7.38 9.14
CA ASN A 180 -5.10 6.44 9.52
C ASN A 180 -6.15 7.11 10.41
N GLU A 181 -7.42 7.02 10.02
CA GLU A 181 -8.55 7.72 10.65
C GLU A 181 -9.07 7.08 11.96
N GLY A 182 -8.44 6.00 12.41
CA GLY A 182 -8.88 5.22 13.55
C GLY A 182 -9.81 4.05 13.16
N LEU A 183 -10.52 3.56 14.17
CA LEU A 183 -11.47 2.45 14.06
C LEU A 183 -12.92 2.96 13.97
N GLY A 184 -13.83 2.05 13.61
CA GLY A 184 -15.26 2.32 13.52
C GLY A 184 -15.67 3.00 12.21
N LYS A 185 -16.58 3.98 12.30
CA LYS A 185 -17.04 4.76 11.15
C LYS A 185 -15.92 5.70 10.69
N VAL A 186 -15.39 5.46 9.50
CA VAL A 186 -14.29 6.22 8.90
C VAL A 186 -14.50 6.37 7.40
N LEU A 187 -13.90 7.42 6.83
CA LEU A 187 -14.05 7.81 5.44
C LEU A 187 -13.57 6.72 4.49
N ARG A 188 -12.46 6.03 4.78
CA ARG A 188 -11.93 4.95 3.94
C ARG A 188 -12.90 3.78 3.71
N PHE A 189 -13.95 3.65 4.52
CA PHE A 189 -15.04 2.67 4.33
C PHE A 189 -16.34 3.29 3.81
N GLY A 190 -16.32 4.57 3.44
CA GLY A 190 -17.45 5.29 2.87
C GLY A 190 -18.34 6.04 3.86
N ALA A 191 -18.01 6.04 5.15
CA ALA A 191 -18.75 6.82 6.13
C ALA A 191 -18.42 8.31 6.01
N ASN A 192 -19.42 9.17 6.00
CA ASN A 192 -19.30 10.61 5.75
C ASN A 192 -20.18 11.46 6.69
N SER A 193 -20.58 10.89 7.83
CA SER A 193 -21.37 11.60 8.84
C SER A 193 -20.60 12.78 9.46
N PRO A 194 -21.29 13.74 10.11
CA PRO A 194 -20.65 14.90 10.72
C PRO A 194 -19.51 14.55 11.71
N GLU A 195 -19.64 13.43 12.45
CA GLU A 195 -18.58 12.92 13.34
C GLU A 195 -17.31 12.49 12.59
N VAL A 196 -17.44 11.92 11.38
CA VAL A 196 -16.30 11.54 10.54
C VAL A 196 -15.60 12.80 10.03
N ILE A 197 -16.37 13.76 9.51
CA ILE A 197 -15.82 15.02 9.00
C ILE A 197 -15.14 15.82 10.12
N ALA A 198 -15.75 15.89 11.31
CA ALA A 198 -15.15 16.52 12.48
C ALA A 198 -13.83 15.86 12.88
N ARG A 199 -13.74 14.52 12.81
CA ARG A 199 -12.48 13.80 13.06
C ARG A 199 -11.42 14.12 12.02
N LEU A 200 -11.76 14.15 10.73
CA LEU A 200 -10.82 14.53 9.67
C LEU A 200 -10.28 15.95 9.89
N ARG A 201 -11.15 16.89 10.30
CA ARG A 201 -10.74 18.26 10.65
C ARG A 201 -9.85 18.31 11.88
N TRP A 202 -10.13 17.52 12.93
CA TRP A 202 -9.22 17.38 14.07
C TRP A 202 -7.87 16.78 13.67
N MET A 203 -7.88 15.78 12.76
CA MET A 203 -6.65 15.19 12.26
C MET A 203 -5.81 16.21 11.49
N GLU A 204 -6.44 17.03 10.66
CA GLU A 204 -5.80 18.12 9.92
C GLU A 204 -5.24 19.21 10.84
N LYS A 205 -6.03 19.68 11.81
CA LYS A 205 -5.71 20.87 12.62
C LYS A 205 -4.93 20.58 13.89
N THR A 206 -5.00 19.36 14.42
CA THR A 206 -4.38 18.99 15.71
C THR A 206 -3.41 17.82 15.55
N LEU A 207 -3.88 16.67 15.04
CA LEU A 207 -3.03 15.47 14.97
C LEU A 207 -1.82 15.70 14.07
N ALA A 208 -2.02 16.12 12.83
CA ALA A 208 -0.94 16.27 11.85
C ALA A 208 0.10 17.33 12.26
N PRO A 209 -0.27 18.54 12.73
CA PRO A 209 0.71 19.50 13.27
C PRO A 209 1.48 18.98 14.47
N THR A 210 0.81 18.28 15.40
CA THR A 210 1.45 17.68 16.58
C THR A 210 2.48 16.62 16.18
N LEU A 211 2.09 15.71 15.29
CA LEU A 211 2.98 14.69 14.77
C LEU A 211 4.16 15.31 14.02
N ARG A 212 3.92 16.32 13.18
CA ARG A 212 4.96 17.06 12.46
C ARG A 212 5.99 17.67 13.42
N ALA A 213 5.54 18.35 14.47
CA ALA A 213 6.42 18.91 15.49
C ALA A 213 7.26 17.82 16.19
N GLY A 214 6.67 16.65 16.46
CA GLY A 214 7.42 15.49 16.96
C GLY A 214 8.48 14.99 15.97
N LEU A 215 8.15 14.92 14.68
CA LEU A 215 9.07 14.44 13.65
C LEU A 215 10.29 15.33 13.45
N GLU A 216 10.20 16.64 13.72
CA GLU A 216 11.36 17.55 13.71
C GLU A 216 12.45 17.13 14.72
N HIS A 217 12.05 16.47 15.81
CA HIS A 217 12.94 15.90 16.81
C HIS A 217 13.26 14.41 16.60
N LEU A 218 12.55 13.74 15.68
CA LEU A 218 12.75 12.34 15.31
C LEU A 218 13.49 12.26 13.97
N LYS A 219 14.77 12.62 13.98
CA LYS A 219 15.61 12.55 12.78
C LYS A 219 15.85 11.10 12.35
N ASP A 220 15.85 10.89 11.03
CA ASP A 220 16.27 9.65 10.38
C ASP A 220 15.52 8.38 10.85
N LEU A 221 14.19 8.44 10.95
CA LEU A 221 13.41 7.22 11.16
C LEU A 221 13.39 6.36 9.90
N GLU A 222 14.31 5.42 9.82
CA GLU A 222 14.31 4.35 8.82
C GLU A 222 13.17 3.37 9.09
N LEU A 223 12.36 3.09 8.06
CA LEU A 223 11.14 2.33 8.21
C LEU A 223 11.34 0.82 7.99
N LYS A 224 12.31 0.42 7.16
CA LYS A 224 12.63 -1.00 6.94
C LYS A 224 13.05 -1.74 8.22
N PRO A 225 13.96 -1.23 9.06
CA PRO A 225 14.31 -1.91 10.32
C PRO A 225 13.14 -2.02 11.29
N LEU A 226 12.28 -0.99 11.36
CA LEU A 226 11.07 -1.01 12.19
C LEU A 226 10.11 -2.10 11.71
N MET A 227 9.84 -2.17 10.40
CA MET A 227 8.98 -3.20 9.81
C MET A 227 9.58 -4.60 9.97
N ALA A 228 10.88 -4.77 9.79
CA ALA A 228 11.57 -6.05 10.01
C ALA A 228 11.41 -6.53 11.46
N GLN A 229 11.55 -5.62 12.43
CA GLN A 229 11.31 -5.94 13.83
C GLN A 229 9.83 -6.32 14.09
N ALA A 230 8.88 -5.58 13.50
CA ALA A 230 7.46 -5.88 13.64
C ALA A 230 7.10 -7.27 13.07
N LEU A 231 7.67 -7.64 11.92
CA LEU A 231 7.52 -8.98 11.33
C LEU A 231 8.01 -10.09 12.28
N HIS A 232 9.15 -9.89 12.95
CA HIS A 232 9.63 -10.82 14.00
C HIS A 232 8.77 -10.81 15.28
N MET A 233 7.87 -9.85 15.44
CA MET A 233 6.92 -9.76 16.54
C MET A 233 5.51 -10.27 16.14
N GLY A 234 5.39 -10.88 14.96
CA GLY A 234 4.16 -11.53 14.50
C GLY A 234 3.17 -10.64 13.77
N ASP A 235 3.57 -9.42 13.38
CA ASP A 235 2.86 -8.62 12.39
C ASP A 235 3.12 -9.17 10.98
N GLU A 236 2.22 -8.86 10.03
CA GLU A 236 2.49 -8.96 8.58
C GLU A 236 2.41 -7.60 7.88
N VAL A 237 2.22 -6.52 8.65
CA VAL A 237 2.22 -5.11 8.25
C VAL A 237 1.21 -4.71 7.17
N HIS A 238 0.15 -5.50 7.02
CA HIS A 238 -1.05 -5.22 6.21
C HIS A 238 -2.32 -5.33 7.07
N ASN A 239 -2.75 -6.53 7.48
CA ASN A 239 -3.89 -6.76 8.39
C ASN A 239 -3.53 -6.70 9.87
N ARG A 240 -2.28 -6.96 10.24
CA ARG A 240 -1.82 -6.93 11.63
C ARG A 240 -0.62 -6.00 11.72
N ASN A 241 -0.83 -4.89 12.43
CA ASN A 241 0.11 -3.79 12.58
C ASN A 241 0.34 -3.43 14.06
N THR A 242 -0.04 -4.30 14.99
CA THR A 242 0.01 -4.01 16.44
C THR A 242 1.45 -3.75 16.88
N ALA A 243 2.40 -4.59 16.46
CA ALA A 243 3.81 -4.42 16.81
C ALA A 243 4.40 -3.18 16.14
N ALA A 244 4.13 -2.96 14.86
CA ALA A 244 4.62 -1.81 14.11
C ALA A 244 4.09 -0.47 14.68
N SER A 245 2.79 -0.40 14.99
CA SER A 245 2.17 0.78 15.63
C SER A 245 2.77 1.03 17.02
N SER A 246 3.02 -0.03 17.80
CA SER A 246 3.67 0.05 19.12
C SER A 246 5.14 0.47 19.05
N LEU A 247 5.88 -0.01 18.05
CA LEU A 247 7.27 0.39 17.82
C LEU A 247 7.34 1.85 17.35
N PHE A 248 6.41 2.27 16.49
CA PHE A 248 6.32 3.64 16.03
C PHE A 248 6.03 4.60 17.18
N ILE A 249 5.02 4.33 18.01
CA ILE A 249 4.70 5.18 19.16
C ILE A 249 5.87 5.23 20.16
N LYS A 250 6.58 4.11 20.39
CA LYS A 250 7.79 4.06 21.23
C LYS A 250 8.89 5.01 20.75
N ARG A 251 9.04 5.20 19.44
CA ARG A 251 10.00 6.14 18.85
C ARG A 251 9.49 7.58 18.86
N LEU A 252 8.20 7.75 18.64
CA LEU A 252 7.56 9.05 18.50
C LEU A 252 7.38 9.78 19.85
N VAL A 253 7.00 9.08 20.92
CA VAL A 253 6.70 9.70 22.23
C VAL A 253 7.87 10.56 22.77
N PRO A 254 9.11 10.08 22.83
CA PRO A 254 10.23 10.91 23.30
C PRO A 254 10.47 12.14 22.43
N ALA A 255 10.12 12.09 21.15
CA ALA A 255 10.28 13.21 20.22
C ALA A 255 9.15 14.24 20.40
N LEU A 256 7.91 13.79 20.56
CA LEU A 256 6.77 14.65 20.90
C LEU A 256 7.00 15.41 22.21
N LEU A 257 7.49 14.75 23.25
CA LEU A 257 7.79 15.38 24.54
C LEU A 257 8.89 16.46 24.48
N LYS A 258 9.72 16.43 23.44
CA LYS A 258 10.77 17.45 23.18
C LYS A 258 10.28 18.57 22.26
N SER A 259 9.15 18.38 21.61
CA SER A 259 8.58 19.34 20.67
C SER A 259 7.92 20.52 21.37
N ALA A 260 7.64 21.57 20.61
CA ALA A 260 6.88 22.72 21.09
C ALA A 260 5.34 22.50 21.05
N ALA A 261 4.87 21.29 20.74
CA ALA A 261 3.44 21.02 20.66
C ALA A 261 2.77 21.10 22.05
N PRO A 262 1.50 21.55 22.15
CA PRO A 262 0.80 21.62 23.43
C PRO A 262 0.70 20.24 24.12
N PRO A 263 0.92 20.13 25.44
CA PRO A 263 0.84 18.85 26.15
C PRO A 263 -0.50 18.11 25.97
N ALA A 264 -1.61 18.85 25.89
CA ALA A 264 -2.93 18.28 25.65
C ALA A 264 -3.04 17.63 24.26
N ASP A 265 -2.48 18.27 23.23
CA ASP A 265 -2.49 17.75 21.86
C ASP A 265 -1.55 16.54 21.73
N ILE A 266 -0.41 16.56 22.40
CA ILE A 266 0.50 15.41 22.50
C ILE A 266 -0.23 14.21 23.11
N ALA A 267 -0.92 14.40 24.25
CA ALA A 267 -1.67 13.35 24.90
C ALA A 267 -2.76 12.79 23.97
N ALA A 268 -3.56 13.67 23.35
CA ALA A 268 -4.62 13.27 22.43
C ALA A 268 -4.08 12.50 21.21
N ALA A 269 -2.93 12.90 20.66
CA ALA A 269 -2.28 12.19 19.56
C ALA A 269 -1.81 10.78 19.97
N ILE A 270 -1.20 10.65 21.15
CA ILE A 270 -0.74 9.37 21.71
C ILE A 270 -1.94 8.45 21.94
N GLU A 271 -3.00 8.93 22.58
CA GLU A 271 -4.22 8.16 22.85
C GLU A 271 -4.89 7.69 21.56
N PHE A 272 -4.95 8.56 20.54
CA PHE A 272 -5.52 8.22 19.23
C PHE A 272 -4.74 7.10 18.54
N ILE A 273 -3.41 7.14 18.59
CA ILE A 273 -2.55 6.10 17.99
C ILE A 273 -2.63 4.80 18.81
N ALA A 274 -2.57 4.90 20.14
CA ALA A 274 -2.60 3.75 21.04
C ALA A 274 -3.95 3.00 20.99
N GLY A 275 -5.05 3.72 20.74
CA GLY A 275 -6.38 3.12 20.52
C GLY A 275 -6.57 2.51 19.13
N ASN A 276 -5.55 2.51 18.28
CA ASN A 276 -5.62 2.09 16.88
C ASN A 276 -4.44 1.20 16.48
N ASP A 277 -4.59 -0.10 16.67
CA ASP A 277 -3.58 -1.10 16.27
C ASP A 277 -3.26 -1.10 14.76
N HIS A 278 -4.08 -0.45 13.94
CA HIS A 278 -3.88 -0.33 12.50
C HIS A 278 -3.17 0.97 12.07
N PHE A 279 -2.74 1.83 13.01
CA PHE A 279 -2.23 3.16 12.66
C PHE A 279 -1.05 3.11 11.67
N PHE A 280 -0.15 2.14 11.82
CA PHE A 280 1.04 2.00 10.97
C PHE A 280 0.75 1.54 9.52
N LEU A 281 -0.44 1.01 9.21
CA LEU A 281 -0.78 0.49 7.88
C LEU A 281 -0.50 1.51 6.76
N ASN A 282 -0.89 2.76 6.97
CA ASN A 282 -0.72 3.80 5.96
C ASN A 282 0.77 4.10 5.70
N ILE A 283 1.61 4.01 6.73
CA ILE A 283 3.06 4.18 6.62
C ILE A 283 3.67 2.98 5.88
N SER A 284 3.29 1.74 6.23
CA SER A 284 3.80 0.54 5.54
C SER A 284 3.42 0.51 4.06
N MET A 285 2.22 0.97 3.71
CA MET A 285 1.80 1.12 2.31
C MET A 285 2.67 2.12 1.55
N ALA A 286 2.94 3.30 2.12
CA ALA A 286 3.82 4.29 1.50
C ALA A 286 5.28 3.79 1.37
N VAL A 287 5.76 3.02 2.36
CA VAL A 287 7.06 2.32 2.26
C VAL A 287 7.08 1.39 1.06
N CYS A 288 6.14 0.46 0.96
CA CYS A 288 6.07 -0.49 -0.15
C CYS A 288 5.96 0.22 -1.50
N LYS A 289 5.12 1.27 -1.60
CA LYS A 289 4.99 2.10 -2.80
C LYS A 289 6.33 2.72 -3.20
N SER A 290 7.06 3.33 -2.26
CA SER A 290 8.36 3.95 -2.55
C SER A 290 9.41 2.94 -3.05
N MET A 291 9.38 1.72 -2.55
CA MET A 291 10.30 0.65 -2.96
C MET A 291 9.93 0.08 -4.33
N LEU A 292 8.64 -0.14 -4.58
CA LEU A 292 8.14 -0.65 -5.86
C LEU A 292 8.30 0.37 -6.99
N ASP A 293 8.08 1.65 -6.72
CA ASP A 293 8.27 2.72 -7.70
C ASP A 293 9.74 2.84 -8.13
N ALA A 294 10.69 2.54 -7.25
CA ALA A 294 12.11 2.50 -7.61
C ALA A 294 12.42 1.37 -8.61
N ALA A 295 11.66 0.28 -8.58
CA ALA A 295 11.78 -0.85 -9.48
C ALA A 295 10.98 -0.70 -10.79
N HIS A 296 10.19 0.36 -10.93
CA HIS A 296 9.34 0.60 -12.10
C HIS A 296 10.14 1.19 -13.29
N GLY A 297 9.65 0.95 -14.52
CA GLY A 297 10.19 1.55 -15.74
C GLY A 297 11.50 0.94 -16.24
N MET A 298 11.84 -0.29 -15.82
CA MET A 298 12.98 -1.01 -16.37
C MET A 298 12.64 -1.51 -17.79
N ALA A 299 13.49 -1.23 -18.76
CA ALA A 299 13.31 -1.71 -20.12
C ALA A 299 13.78 -3.17 -20.22
N GLY A 300 12.88 -4.08 -20.59
CA GLY A 300 13.17 -5.50 -20.75
C GLY A 300 11.94 -6.34 -20.97
#